data_AF-A0A433BGR2-F1
#
_entry.id   AF-A0A433BGR2-F1
#
_cell.length_a   1.000
_cell.length_b   1.000
_cell.length_c   1.000
_cell.angle_alpha   90.00
_cell.angle_beta   90.00
_cell.angle_gamma   90.00
#
_symmetry.space_group_name_H-M   'P 1'
#
loop_
_entity.id
_entity.type
_entity.pdbx_description
1 polymer ?
#
loop_
_entity_poly.entity_id
_entity_poly.type
_entity_poly.pdbx_seq_one_letter_code
_entity_poly.pdbx_strand_id
1 'polypeptide(L)'
;MQALPDTLCYLNGDYTALQDARISVLDRGFIFGDGIYEVIPVYQGRLFRFDEHLARLTRSLAEVQIANPHTPEQWRQIADTLIERNAGRATGEETVYIQVSRGVAPRDHAMTQGITPTVFAMINPLKAQSAQAREQGVACVTAEDFRWKKGHIKSTSLLSAVLARQISVEAGATETILLRDGYLTEASSSNVWVVKNGRVLGAPRDGLVLEGIRYGLIETLCQEAGIPFELRRISEAELRNADEVLLSSATKEVLSVTRLDGAPVGDGRPGPIYTQLYAGYQRAKLGTPPQVEPAAAATPPAAQESLIEFPSLFPIKVMGPKVDGFVETMTAIATEHDPSFEMTRVQLRDSSGGKYLSVTLTVTATSREQLDNLYRALTAHPLAKYVL
;
A
#
# COMPACT_ATOMS: atom_id res chain seq x y z
N MET A 1 5.60 -36.48 5.37
CA MET A 1 5.90 -35.25 4.61
C MET A 1 4.62 -34.89 3.88
N GLN A 2 4.03 -33.72 4.15
CA GLN A 2 2.84 -33.30 3.40
C GLN A 2 3.29 -33.04 1.96
N ALA A 3 2.67 -33.69 0.98
CA ALA A 3 3.04 -33.48 -0.42
C ALA A 3 2.84 -32.00 -0.78
N LEU A 4 3.73 -31.45 -1.61
CA LEU A 4 3.54 -30.11 -2.15
C LEU A 4 2.25 -30.08 -2.99
N PRO A 5 1.56 -28.93 -3.08
CA PRO A 5 0.36 -28.83 -3.91
C PRO A 5 0.68 -29.08 -5.39
N ASP A 6 -0.28 -29.65 -6.13
CA ASP A 6 -0.25 -29.76 -7.59
C ASP A 6 -0.93 -28.56 -8.29
N THR A 7 -1.21 -27.48 -7.54
CA THR A 7 -1.84 -26.26 -8.07
C THR A 7 -0.97 -25.62 -9.15
N LEU A 8 -1.60 -24.93 -10.11
CA LEU A 8 -0.86 -24.29 -11.18
C LEU A 8 -0.10 -23.07 -10.65
N CYS A 9 1.18 -22.95 -11.00
CA CYS A 9 2.00 -21.77 -10.78
C CYS A 9 2.60 -21.27 -12.10
N TYR A 10 3.09 -20.03 -12.09
CA TYR A 10 3.84 -19.42 -13.18
C TYR A 10 5.32 -19.34 -12.79
N LEU A 11 6.22 -19.78 -13.67
CA LEU A 11 7.67 -19.66 -13.50
C LEU A 11 8.32 -19.32 -14.84
N ASN A 12 8.93 -18.14 -14.94
CA ASN A 12 9.71 -17.69 -16.11
C ASN A 12 9.00 -17.83 -17.48
N GLY A 13 7.68 -17.66 -17.53
CA GLY A 13 6.88 -17.79 -18.75
C GLY A 13 6.05 -19.07 -18.82
N ASP A 14 6.44 -20.10 -18.07
CA ASP A 14 5.78 -21.40 -18.10
C ASP A 14 4.74 -21.54 -16.98
N TYR A 15 3.62 -22.17 -17.31
CA TYR A 15 2.62 -22.59 -16.33
C TYR A 15 2.79 -24.08 -16.04
N THR A 16 3.13 -24.41 -14.81
CA THR A 16 3.42 -25.80 -14.39
C THR A 16 2.78 -26.11 -13.03
N ALA A 17 2.69 -27.38 -12.67
CA ALA A 17 2.26 -27.76 -11.33
C ALA A 17 3.30 -27.31 -10.29
N LEU A 18 2.84 -26.78 -9.16
CA LEU A 18 3.72 -26.18 -8.15
C LEU A 18 4.75 -27.17 -7.60
N GLN A 19 4.37 -28.43 -7.40
CA GLN A 19 5.28 -29.50 -7.01
C GLN A 19 6.40 -29.80 -8.03
N ASP A 20 6.26 -29.37 -9.28
CA ASP A 20 7.20 -29.61 -10.39
C ASP A 20 8.02 -28.36 -10.74
N ALA A 21 7.67 -27.19 -10.20
CA ALA A 21 8.43 -25.96 -10.38
C ALA A 21 9.83 -26.06 -9.75
N ARG A 22 10.88 -25.73 -10.51
CA ARG A 22 12.28 -25.78 -10.07
C ARG A 22 13.01 -24.52 -10.48
N ILE A 23 13.80 -23.97 -9.57
CA ILE A 23 14.76 -22.90 -9.86
C ILE A 23 16.18 -23.47 -9.81
N SER A 24 17.11 -22.77 -10.45
CA SER A 24 18.53 -23.06 -10.27
C SER A 24 18.94 -22.83 -8.81
N VAL A 25 19.79 -23.68 -8.26
CA VAL A 25 20.43 -23.45 -6.96
C VAL A 25 21.34 -22.22 -6.96
N LEU A 26 21.69 -21.68 -8.13
CA LEU A 26 22.43 -20.44 -8.31
C LEU A 26 21.52 -19.22 -8.52
N ASP A 27 20.21 -19.38 -8.37
CA ASP A 27 19.31 -18.22 -8.32
C ASP A 27 19.65 -17.35 -7.11
N ARG A 28 19.84 -16.06 -7.34
CA ARG A 28 20.25 -15.11 -6.30
C ARG A 28 19.17 -14.88 -5.26
N GLY A 29 17.90 -15.11 -5.60
CA GLY A 29 16.81 -15.16 -4.64
C GLY A 29 17.01 -16.27 -3.61
N PHE A 30 17.49 -17.45 -4.04
CA PHE A 30 17.80 -18.56 -3.14
C PHE A 30 19.09 -18.34 -2.35
N ILE A 31 20.16 -17.88 -3.01
CA ILE A 31 21.49 -17.76 -2.39
C ILE A 31 21.61 -16.55 -1.46
N PHE A 32 20.95 -15.43 -1.78
CA PHE A 32 21.15 -14.15 -1.08
C PHE A 32 19.85 -13.52 -0.55
N GLY A 33 18.67 -14.04 -0.91
CA GLY A 33 17.42 -13.29 -0.70
C GLY A 33 17.34 -12.02 -1.55
N ASP A 34 18.05 -11.98 -2.69
CA ASP A 34 18.12 -10.87 -3.65
C ASP A 34 16.88 -10.87 -4.56
N GLY A 35 15.73 -10.55 -3.95
CA GLY A 35 14.45 -10.49 -4.62
C GLY A 35 13.39 -9.70 -3.86
N ILE A 36 12.30 -9.43 -4.57
CA ILE A 36 11.13 -8.66 -4.13
C ILE A 36 9.90 -9.55 -4.28
N TYR A 37 8.90 -9.39 -3.41
CA TYR A 37 7.66 -10.13 -3.51
C TYR A 37 6.41 -9.30 -3.23
N GLU A 38 5.26 -9.79 -3.68
CA GLU A 38 3.93 -9.27 -3.36
C GLU A 38 2.99 -10.39 -2.91
N VAL A 39 1.98 -10.02 -2.11
CA VAL A 39 0.87 -10.88 -1.71
C VAL A 39 -0.41 -10.09 -1.92
N ILE A 40 -1.17 -10.47 -2.95
CA ILE A 40 -2.35 -9.76 -3.41
C ILE A 40 -3.59 -10.59 -3.08
N PRO A 41 -4.51 -10.10 -2.23
CA PRO A 41 -5.74 -10.84 -1.94
C PRO A 41 -6.63 -10.93 -3.17
N VAL A 42 -7.27 -12.08 -3.32
CA VAL A 42 -8.30 -12.36 -4.31
C VAL A 42 -9.58 -12.63 -3.54
N TYR A 43 -10.55 -11.72 -3.69
CA TYR A 43 -11.88 -11.88 -3.09
C TYR A 43 -12.89 -12.18 -4.19
N GLN A 44 -13.64 -13.28 -4.08
CA GLN A 44 -14.63 -13.72 -5.08
C GLN A 44 -14.05 -13.74 -6.51
N GLY A 45 -12.81 -14.23 -6.65
CA GLY A 45 -12.09 -14.28 -7.92
C GLY A 45 -11.55 -12.92 -8.42
N ARG A 46 -11.65 -11.84 -7.64
CA ARG A 46 -11.22 -10.50 -8.01
C ARG A 46 -10.02 -10.03 -7.20
N LEU A 47 -8.98 -9.59 -7.89
CA LEU A 47 -7.80 -9.00 -7.26
C LEU A 47 -8.15 -7.70 -6.54
N PHE A 48 -7.79 -7.61 -5.26
CA PHE A 48 -8.08 -6.43 -4.44
C PHE A 48 -6.87 -5.49 -4.37
N ARG A 49 -7.06 -4.25 -4.85
CA ARG A 49 -6.03 -3.19 -4.89
C ARG A 49 -4.77 -3.59 -5.68
N PHE A 50 -4.99 -4.26 -6.81
CA PHE A 50 -3.94 -4.79 -7.66
C PHE A 50 -2.94 -3.72 -8.12
N ASP A 51 -3.46 -2.58 -8.56
CA ASP A 51 -2.64 -1.51 -9.12
C ASP A 51 -1.71 -0.92 -8.06
N GLU A 52 -2.17 -0.79 -6.81
CA GLU A 52 -1.34 -0.33 -5.70
C GLU A 52 -0.29 -1.36 -5.29
N HIS A 53 -0.64 -2.65 -5.30
CA HIS A 53 0.31 -3.74 -5.09
C HIS A 53 1.41 -3.73 -6.17
N LEU A 54 1.06 -3.56 -7.45
CA LEU A 54 2.02 -3.48 -8.54
C LEU A 54 2.87 -2.21 -8.50
N ALA A 55 2.29 -1.08 -8.09
CA ALA A 55 3.05 0.15 -7.88
C ALA A 55 4.13 -0.05 -6.81
N ARG A 56 3.84 -0.79 -5.72
CA ARG A 56 4.84 -1.12 -4.70
C ARG A 56 5.87 -2.15 -5.16
N LEU A 57 5.47 -3.15 -5.95
CA LEU A 57 6.40 -4.07 -6.61
C LEU A 57 7.41 -3.28 -7.45
N THR A 58 6.94 -2.35 -8.27
CA THR A 58 7.77 -1.50 -9.13
C THR A 58 8.75 -0.65 -8.32
N ARG A 59 8.28 0.03 -7.26
CA ARG A 59 9.14 0.83 -6.38
C ARG A 59 10.19 -0.02 -5.67
N SER A 60 9.80 -1.20 -5.16
CA SER A 60 10.71 -2.10 -4.45
C SER A 60 11.78 -2.68 -5.39
N LEU A 61 11.42 -3.04 -6.63
CA LEU A 61 12.36 -3.49 -7.66
C LEU A 61 13.38 -2.40 -8.03
N ALA A 62 12.92 -1.16 -8.16
CA ALA A 62 13.78 -0.01 -8.45
C ALA A 62 14.81 0.25 -7.33
N GLU A 63 14.41 0.16 -6.05
CA GLU A 63 15.33 0.32 -4.90
C GLU A 63 16.49 -0.68 -4.92
N VAL A 64 16.25 -1.89 -5.40
CA VAL A 64 17.28 -2.94 -5.50
C VAL A 64 17.86 -3.08 -6.92
N GLN A 65 17.57 -2.15 -7.83
CA GLN A 65 18.08 -2.13 -9.20
C GLN A 65 17.82 -3.44 -9.97
N ILE A 66 16.63 -4.02 -9.80
CA ILE A 66 16.15 -5.14 -10.63
C ILE A 66 15.17 -4.54 -11.64
N ALA A 67 15.40 -4.78 -12.94
CA ALA A 67 14.47 -4.34 -13.98
C ALA A 67 13.13 -5.05 -13.80
N ASN A 68 12.01 -4.32 -13.89
CA ASN A 68 10.69 -4.94 -13.85
C ASN A 68 10.47 -5.72 -15.17
N PRO A 69 10.33 -7.06 -15.12
CA PRO A 69 10.31 -7.89 -16.33
C PRO A 69 8.98 -7.84 -17.08
N HIS A 70 7.93 -7.26 -16.49
CA HIS A 70 6.59 -7.24 -17.06
C HIS A 70 5.92 -5.87 -16.95
N THR A 71 5.10 -5.54 -17.95
CA THR A 71 4.19 -4.39 -17.88
C THR A 71 3.02 -4.66 -16.92
N PRO A 72 2.26 -3.63 -16.51
CA PRO A 72 1.07 -3.83 -15.69
C PRO A 72 0.05 -4.81 -16.28
N GLU A 73 -0.15 -4.78 -17.59
CA GLU A 73 -1.08 -5.64 -18.31
C GLU A 73 -0.59 -7.09 -18.29
N GLN A 74 0.71 -7.31 -18.45
CA GLN A 74 1.31 -8.65 -18.37
C GLN A 74 1.23 -9.23 -16.95
N TRP A 75 1.48 -8.42 -15.92
CA TRP A 75 1.29 -8.84 -14.53
C TRP A 75 -0.16 -9.22 -14.25
N ARG A 76 -1.11 -8.43 -14.75
CA ARG A 76 -2.54 -8.71 -14.62
C ARG A 76 -2.89 -10.02 -15.33
N GLN A 77 -2.44 -10.21 -16.56
CA GLN A 77 -2.67 -11.44 -17.32
C GLN A 77 -2.14 -12.69 -16.59
N ILE A 78 -0.95 -12.61 -15.98
CA ILE A 78 -0.39 -13.72 -15.19
C ILE A 78 -1.31 -14.03 -13.99
N ALA A 79 -1.71 -13.00 -13.23
CA ALA A 79 -2.56 -13.18 -12.06
C ALA A 79 -3.94 -13.73 -12.43
N ASP A 80 -4.60 -13.17 -13.45
CA ASP A 80 -5.91 -13.61 -13.93
C ASP A 80 -5.85 -15.05 -14.45
N THR A 81 -4.80 -15.41 -15.21
CA THR A 81 -4.61 -16.80 -15.68
C THR A 81 -4.47 -17.79 -14.52
N LEU A 82 -3.75 -17.41 -13.45
CA LEU A 82 -3.60 -18.26 -12.26
C LEU A 82 -4.92 -18.44 -11.51
N ILE A 83 -5.73 -17.38 -11.41
CA ILE A 83 -7.06 -17.42 -10.77
C ILE A 83 -8.00 -18.31 -11.59
N GLU A 84 -8.14 -18.03 -12.89
CA GLU A 84 -9.04 -18.76 -13.79
C GLU A 84 -8.73 -20.26 -13.84
N ARG A 85 -7.45 -20.61 -14.00
CA ARG A 85 -7.04 -22.02 -14.16
C ARG A 85 -7.02 -22.81 -12.85
N ASN A 86 -7.06 -22.14 -11.70
CA ASN A 86 -7.21 -22.80 -10.40
C ASN A 86 -8.64 -22.69 -9.82
N ALA A 87 -9.57 -21.99 -10.47
CA ALA A 87 -10.92 -21.73 -9.95
C ALA A 87 -11.69 -23.00 -9.54
N GLY A 88 -11.54 -24.11 -10.28
CA GLY A 88 -12.16 -25.39 -9.96
C GLY A 88 -11.61 -26.09 -8.70
N ARG A 89 -10.52 -25.58 -8.13
CA ARG A 89 -9.85 -26.08 -6.92
C ARG A 89 -10.00 -25.13 -5.73
N ALA A 90 -10.51 -23.92 -5.94
CA ALA A 90 -10.66 -22.92 -4.90
C ALA A 90 -11.69 -23.36 -3.85
N THR A 91 -11.31 -23.32 -2.57
CA THR A 91 -12.20 -23.67 -1.44
C THR A 91 -12.64 -22.44 -0.65
N GLY A 92 -12.40 -21.24 -1.17
CA GLY A 92 -12.64 -19.97 -0.51
C GLY A 92 -11.84 -18.85 -1.16
N GLU A 93 -11.57 -17.79 -0.40
CA GLU A 93 -10.74 -16.68 -0.87
C GLU A 93 -9.28 -17.11 -1.05
N GLU A 94 -8.56 -16.37 -1.88
CA GLU A 94 -7.21 -16.73 -2.32
C GLU A 94 -6.26 -15.54 -2.21
N THR A 95 -4.99 -15.81 -2.46
CA THR A 95 -3.96 -14.80 -2.64
C THR A 95 -3.10 -15.16 -3.85
N VAL A 96 -2.76 -14.17 -4.65
CA VAL A 96 -1.67 -14.27 -5.61
C VAL A 96 -0.39 -13.83 -4.94
N TYR A 97 0.57 -14.75 -4.87
CA TYR A 97 1.95 -14.46 -4.49
C TYR A 97 2.76 -14.20 -5.77
N ILE A 98 3.52 -13.11 -5.80
CA ILE A 98 4.47 -12.80 -6.87
C ILE A 98 5.84 -12.66 -6.24
N GLN A 99 6.88 -13.21 -6.85
CA GLN A 99 8.27 -13.03 -6.49
C GLN A 99 9.11 -12.79 -7.74
N VAL A 100 9.98 -11.79 -7.66
CA VAL A 100 10.97 -11.48 -8.68
C VAL A 100 12.34 -11.46 -8.00
N SER A 101 13.25 -12.36 -8.39
CA SER A 101 14.65 -12.31 -7.97
C SER A 101 15.52 -11.68 -9.06
N ARG A 102 16.75 -11.30 -8.72
CA ARG A 102 17.71 -10.81 -9.73
C ARG A 102 18.04 -11.86 -10.80
N GLY A 103 17.74 -13.14 -10.54
CA GLY A 103 17.98 -14.24 -11.47
C GLY A 103 19.22 -15.06 -11.14
N VAL A 104 19.69 -15.81 -12.12
CA VAL A 104 20.74 -16.82 -11.96
C VAL A 104 22.10 -16.27 -12.38
N ALA A 105 23.11 -16.40 -11.52
CA ALA A 105 24.49 -16.04 -11.80
C ALA A 105 25.46 -16.81 -10.88
N PRO A 106 26.77 -16.92 -11.22
CA PRO A 106 27.78 -17.38 -10.28
C PRO A 106 27.71 -16.60 -8.96
N ARG A 107 28.03 -17.27 -7.86
CA ARG A 107 27.92 -16.67 -6.53
C ARG A 107 28.94 -15.53 -6.34
N ASP A 108 28.43 -14.30 -6.40
CA ASP A 108 29.16 -13.08 -6.05
C ASP A 108 28.16 -12.07 -5.45
N HIS A 109 28.60 -11.28 -4.47
CA HIS A 109 27.75 -10.27 -3.83
C HIS A 109 27.50 -9.07 -4.76
N ALA A 110 28.43 -8.76 -5.67
CA ALA A 110 28.24 -7.70 -6.64
C ALA A 110 26.97 -7.93 -7.47
N MET A 111 26.26 -6.84 -7.79
CA MET A 111 25.06 -6.90 -8.62
C MET A 111 25.47 -7.13 -10.08
N THR A 112 25.43 -8.39 -10.52
CA THR A 112 25.70 -8.78 -11.90
C THR A 112 24.73 -8.07 -12.86
N GLN A 113 25.26 -7.47 -13.91
CA GLN A 113 24.50 -6.76 -14.93
C GLN A 113 24.07 -7.72 -16.06
N GLY A 114 23.00 -7.37 -16.78
CA GLY A 114 22.55 -8.11 -17.97
C GLY A 114 21.99 -9.51 -17.69
N ILE A 115 21.65 -9.81 -16.43
CA ILE A 115 20.99 -11.07 -16.06
C ILE A 115 19.47 -10.92 -16.12
N THR A 116 18.80 -11.97 -16.58
CA THR A 116 17.33 -12.04 -16.65
C THR A 116 16.76 -12.32 -15.26
N PRO A 117 15.86 -11.47 -14.74
CA PRO A 117 15.17 -11.73 -13.47
C PRO A 117 14.40 -13.06 -13.51
N THR A 118 14.43 -13.82 -12.42
CA THR A 118 13.53 -14.97 -12.25
C THR A 118 12.19 -14.47 -11.75
N VAL A 119 11.10 -14.87 -12.41
CA VAL A 119 9.73 -14.52 -12.03
C VAL A 119 8.99 -15.77 -11.62
N PHE A 120 8.47 -15.76 -10.40
CA PHE A 120 7.61 -16.81 -9.87
C PHE A 120 6.29 -16.20 -9.39
N ALA A 121 5.17 -16.82 -9.73
CA ALA A 121 3.88 -16.48 -9.16
C ALA A 121 3.05 -17.74 -8.87
N MET A 122 2.28 -17.70 -7.78
CA MET A 122 1.42 -18.82 -7.39
C MET A 122 0.14 -18.32 -6.73
N ILE A 123 -0.87 -19.17 -6.76
CA ILE A 123 -2.11 -18.95 -6.00
C ILE A 123 -2.07 -19.77 -4.72
N ASN A 124 -2.53 -19.18 -3.62
CA ASN A 124 -2.63 -19.85 -2.32
C ASN A 124 -4.00 -19.60 -1.72
N PRO A 125 -4.59 -20.58 -1.01
CA PRO A 125 -5.76 -20.33 -0.18
C PRO A 125 -5.48 -19.23 0.84
N LEU A 126 -6.35 -18.23 0.91
CA LEU A 126 -6.30 -17.20 1.93
C LEU A 126 -6.84 -17.79 3.24
N LYS A 127 -5.96 -17.94 4.23
CA LYS A 127 -6.37 -18.35 5.58
C LYS A 127 -7.13 -17.19 6.25
N ALA A 128 -8.45 -17.26 6.19
CA ALA A 128 -9.32 -16.31 6.87
C ALA A 128 -9.05 -16.29 8.39
N GLN A 129 -9.17 -15.11 8.99
CA GLN A 129 -9.21 -15.02 10.46
C GLN A 129 -10.51 -15.65 10.95
N SER A 130 -10.45 -16.42 12.04
CA SER A 130 -11.66 -17.05 12.58
C SER A 130 -12.68 -16.00 13.02
N ALA A 131 -13.97 -16.35 12.99
CA ALA A 131 -15.03 -15.48 13.53
C ALA A 131 -14.72 -15.08 14.98
N GLN A 132 -14.21 -16.01 15.79
CA GLN A 132 -13.77 -15.75 17.15
C GLN A 132 -12.65 -14.68 17.22
N ALA A 133 -11.63 -14.76 16.37
CA ALA A 133 -10.56 -13.76 16.34
C ALA A 133 -11.09 -12.37 15.92
N ARG A 134 -12.11 -12.33 15.05
CA ARG A 134 -12.78 -11.07 14.65
C ARG A 134 -13.62 -10.47 15.77
N GLU A 135 -14.31 -11.31 16.54
CA GLU A 135 -15.24 -10.92 17.61
C GLU A 135 -14.52 -10.59 18.92
N GLN A 136 -13.47 -11.33 19.27
CA GLN A 136 -12.77 -11.21 20.55
C GLN A 136 -11.41 -10.49 20.44
N GLY A 137 -10.95 -10.25 19.21
CA GLY A 137 -9.61 -9.76 18.94
C GLY A 137 -8.54 -10.83 19.16
N VAL A 138 -7.28 -10.43 19.05
CA VAL A 138 -6.12 -11.31 19.19
C VAL A 138 -5.10 -10.81 20.20
N ALA A 139 -4.24 -11.72 20.65
CA ALA A 139 -3.07 -11.38 21.44
C ALA A 139 -1.86 -11.07 20.55
N CYS A 140 -1.09 -10.06 20.92
CA CYS A 140 0.24 -9.78 20.39
C CYS A 140 1.26 -9.72 21.52
N VAL A 141 2.53 -9.85 21.15
CA VAL A 141 3.69 -9.59 22.02
C VAL A 141 4.56 -8.51 21.39
N THR A 142 5.41 -7.86 22.19
CA THR A 142 6.39 -6.89 21.70
C THR A 142 7.80 -7.48 21.67
N ALA A 143 8.64 -6.96 20.78
CA ALA A 143 10.07 -7.25 20.75
C ALA A 143 10.83 -6.04 20.20
N GLU A 144 12.16 -6.03 20.40
CA GLU A 144 13.04 -5.10 19.70
C GLU A 144 12.97 -5.31 18.18
N ASP A 145 12.92 -4.23 17.41
CA ASP A 145 13.05 -4.29 15.96
C ASP A 145 14.51 -4.49 15.56
N PHE A 146 14.90 -5.76 15.36
CA PHE A 146 16.22 -6.16 14.87
C PHE A 146 16.31 -6.27 13.33
N ARG A 147 15.30 -5.79 12.58
CA ARG A 147 15.32 -5.82 11.11
C ARG A 147 16.34 -4.84 10.54
N TRP A 148 16.69 -4.96 9.27
CA TRP A 148 17.55 -3.98 8.60
C TRP A 148 16.89 -2.58 8.50
N LYS A 149 17.66 -1.56 8.06
CA LYS A 149 17.20 -0.17 7.93
C LYS A 149 16.52 0.15 6.58
N LYS A 150 16.08 -0.88 5.86
CA LYS A 150 15.39 -0.80 4.56
C LYS A 150 14.02 -1.49 4.62
N GLY A 151 13.29 -1.31 5.72
CA GLY A 151 11.98 -1.93 5.97
C GLY A 151 10.90 -1.59 4.93
N HIS A 152 11.03 -0.44 4.27
CA HIS A 152 10.18 -0.02 3.15
C HIS A 152 10.28 -0.90 1.90
N ILE A 153 11.34 -1.71 1.76
CA ILE A 153 11.53 -2.62 0.63
C ILE A 153 10.86 -3.95 0.96
N LYS A 154 9.92 -4.40 0.12
CA LYS A 154 9.25 -5.71 0.28
C LYS A 154 10.11 -6.87 -0.23
N SER A 155 11.26 -7.06 0.40
CA SER A 155 12.28 -8.04 0.02
C SER A 155 11.95 -9.46 0.47
N THR A 156 12.46 -10.47 -0.25
CA THR A 156 12.45 -11.89 0.15
C THR A 156 13.51 -12.26 1.19
N SER A 157 14.41 -11.33 1.56
CA SER A 157 15.36 -11.48 2.69
C SER A 157 14.64 -11.41 4.05
N LEU A 158 13.78 -12.40 4.32
CA LEU A 158 12.77 -12.37 5.38
C LEU A 158 13.19 -13.05 6.68
N LEU A 159 14.45 -13.43 6.88
CA LEU A 159 14.88 -14.14 8.09
C LEU A 159 14.51 -13.37 9.37
N SER A 160 14.65 -12.04 9.38
CA SER A 160 14.25 -11.25 10.54
C SER A 160 12.74 -11.29 10.81
N ALA A 161 11.92 -11.31 9.76
CA ALA A 161 10.47 -11.46 9.90
C ALA A 161 10.09 -12.87 10.37
N VAL A 162 10.81 -13.91 9.93
CA VAL A 162 10.63 -15.30 10.40
C VAL A 162 10.94 -15.39 11.90
N LEU A 163 12.06 -14.84 12.35
CA LEU A 163 12.44 -14.82 13.76
C LEU A 163 11.44 -14.01 14.60
N ALA A 164 11.01 -12.85 14.12
CA ALA A 164 10.00 -12.04 14.79
C ALA A 164 8.68 -12.82 14.90
N ARG A 165 8.22 -13.49 13.83
CA ARG A 165 7.01 -14.32 13.88
C ARG A 165 7.15 -15.48 14.86
N GLN A 166 8.32 -16.10 14.96
CA GLN A 166 8.57 -17.21 15.87
C GLN A 166 8.37 -16.80 17.35
N ILE A 167 8.78 -15.59 17.73
CA ILE A 167 8.55 -15.05 19.09
C ILE A 167 7.05 -15.09 19.46
N SER A 168 6.17 -14.64 18.56
CA SER A 168 4.73 -14.68 18.81
C SER A 168 4.17 -16.09 18.80
N VAL A 169 4.67 -16.99 17.94
CA VAL A 169 4.26 -18.41 17.97
C VAL A 169 4.57 -19.03 19.33
N GLU A 170 5.76 -18.83 19.86
CA GLU A 170 6.19 -19.38 21.15
C GLU A 170 5.40 -18.79 22.33
N ALA A 171 4.97 -17.54 22.21
CA ALA A 171 4.10 -16.89 23.18
C ALA A 171 2.60 -17.18 23.00
N GLY A 172 2.22 -17.99 22.00
CA GLY A 172 0.80 -18.25 21.68
C GLY A 172 0.04 -17.02 21.15
N ALA A 173 0.75 -16.06 20.59
CA ALA A 173 0.25 -14.80 20.04
C ALA A 173 0.14 -14.81 18.50
N THR A 174 -0.69 -13.92 17.97
CA THR A 174 -0.93 -13.77 16.53
C THR A 174 0.19 -13.02 15.82
N GLU A 175 0.79 -12.03 16.47
CA GLU A 175 1.87 -11.19 15.94
C GLU A 175 2.85 -10.74 17.02
N THR A 176 4.04 -10.38 16.57
CA THR A 176 5.09 -9.69 17.31
C THR A 176 5.17 -8.26 16.80
N ILE A 177 4.76 -7.30 17.63
CA ILE A 177 4.86 -5.86 17.38
C ILE A 177 6.29 -5.40 17.69
N LEU A 178 6.93 -4.72 16.75
CA LEU A 178 8.35 -4.36 16.84
C LEU A 178 8.55 -2.90 17.24
N LEU A 179 9.48 -2.69 18.17
CA LEU A 179 9.84 -1.40 18.72
C LEU A 179 11.31 -1.10 18.43
N ARG A 180 11.61 0.08 17.90
CA ARG A 180 12.98 0.56 17.67
C ARG A 180 13.19 1.87 18.42
N ASP A 181 14.25 1.93 19.22
CA ASP A 181 14.60 3.14 19.98
C ASP A 181 13.42 3.69 20.81
N GLY A 182 12.58 2.81 21.35
CA GLY A 182 11.38 3.17 22.13
C GLY A 182 10.16 3.60 21.31
N TYR A 183 10.20 3.49 19.97
CA TYR A 183 9.10 3.84 19.07
C TYR A 183 8.58 2.64 18.29
N LEU A 184 7.27 2.62 18.04
CA LEU A 184 6.60 1.66 17.20
C LEU A 184 7.10 1.77 15.75
N THR A 185 7.44 0.61 15.17
CA THR A 185 7.66 0.45 13.74
C THR A 185 6.46 -0.25 13.09
N GLU A 186 6.48 -1.57 13.02
CA GLU A 186 5.38 -2.42 12.56
C GLU A 186 5.45 -3.80 13.22
N ALA A 187 4.65 -4.77 12.80
CA ALA A 187 4.72 -6.15 13.27
C ALA A 187 5.53 -7.04 12.31
N SER A 188 5.73 -8.33 12.62
CA SER A 188 6.55 -9.23 11.79
C SER A 188 6.09 -9.32 10.31
N SER A 189 4.80 -9.16 10.05
CA SER A 189 4.17 -9.29 8.73
C SER A 189 2.94 -8.38 8.54
N SER A 190 2.77 -7.35 9.36
CA SER A 190 1.58 -6.49 9.38
C SER A 190 1.93 -5.08 9.86
N ASN A 191 1.21 -4.06 9.38
CA ASN A 191 1.30 -2.73 9.99
C ASN A 191 0.48 -2.68 11.27
N VAL A 192 0.85 -1.78 12.17
CA VAL A 192 0.21 -1.58 13.48
C VAL A 192 -0.39 -0.18 13.53
N TRP A 193 -1.61 -0.09 14.06
CA TRP A 193 -2.35 1.16 14.24
C TRP A 193 -2.71 1.32 15.70
N VAL A 194 -2.54 2.52 16.23
CA VAL A 194 -2.88 2.86 17.62
C VAL A 194 -4.07 3.81 17.61
N VAL A 195 -5.12 3.48 18.35
CA VAL A 195 -6.27 4.36 18.54
C VAL A 195 -6.13 5.05 19.89
N LYS A 196 -6.22 6.37 19.89
CA LYS A 196 -6.24 7.16 21.12
C LYS A 196 -7.17 8.36 20.99
N ASN A 197 -8.09 8.51 21.94
CA ASN A 197 -9.07 9.61 21.99
C ASN A 197 -9.84 9.77 20.66
N GLY A 198 -10.27 8.65 20.07
CA GLY A 198 -11.01 8.61 18.81
C GLY A 198 -10.18 8.87 17.55
N ARG A 199 -8.86 9.03 17.66
CA ARG A 199 -7.94 9.21 16.52
C ARG A 199 -7.18 7.93 16.21
N VAL A 200 -7.03 7.62 14.92
CA VAL A 200 -6.16 6.53 14.43
C VAL A 200 -4.77 7.09 14.14
N LEU A 201 -3.77 6.47 14.75
CA LEU A 201 -2.35 6.80 14.61
C LEU A 201 -1.63 5.65 13.90
N GLY A 202 -0.76 5.98 12.95
CA GLY A 202 0.16 5.02 12.31
C GLY A 202 1.60 5.53 12.30
N ALA A 203 2.57 4.62 12.20
CA ALA A 203 3.97 4.99 12.01
C ALA A 203 4.16 5.74 10.67
N PRO A 204 5.08 6.72 10.58
CA PRO A 204 5.28 7.51 9.35
C PRO A 204 5.77 6.65 8.19
N ARG A 205 5.49 7.09 6.95
CA ARG A 205 6.04 6.48 5.72
C ARG A 205 7.53 6.80 5.61
N ASP A 206 8.38 6.00 6.26
CA ASP A 206 9.83 6.19 6.27
C ASP A 206 10.60 4.91 5.90
N GLY A 207 11.93 4.95 6.05
CA GLY A 207 12.78 3.83 5.67
C GLY A 207 12.61 2.56 6.52
N LEU A 208 11.98 2.65 7.69
CA LEU A 208 11.96 1.61 8.73
C LEU A 208 10.70 0.74 8.70
N VAL A 209 9.64 1.19 8.05
CA VAL A 209 8.36 0.47 7.96
C VAL A 209 8.01 0.17 6.52
N LEU A 210 7.40 -0.99 6.28
CA LEU A 210 6.80 -1.27 4.99
C LEU A 210 5.54 -0.44 4.84
N GLU A 211 5.48 0.40 3.80
CA GLU A 211 4.23 1.04 3.39
C GLU A 211 3.28 -0.05 2.86
N GLY A 212 2.51 -0.63 3.78
CA GLY A 212 1.42 -1.54 3.45
C GLY A 212 0.45 -0.87 2.49
N ILE A 213 -0.09 -1.61 1.52
CA ILE A 213 -1.20 -1.08 0.71
C ILE A 213 -2.34 -0.59 1.60
N ARG A 214 -2.51 -1.18 2.79
CA ARG A 214 -3.51 -0.78 3.76
C ARG A 214 -3.27 0.60 4.39
N TYR A 215 -2.09 1.22 4.27
CA TYR A 215 -1.92 2.63 4.68
C TYR A 215 -2.93 3.55 3.99
N GLY A 216 -2.94 3.55 2.66
CA GLY A 216 -3.91 4.35 1.90
C GLY A 216 -5.35 3.91 2.15
N LEU A 217 -5.60 2.61 2.35
CA LEU A 217 -6.96 2.14 2.61
C LEU A 217 -7.48 2.62 3.98
N ILE A 218 -6.68 2.48 5.03
CA ILE A 218 -7.07 2.91 6.38
C ILE A 218 -7.26 4.43 6.41
N GLU A 219 -6.39 5.19 5.75
CA GLU A 219 -6.54 6.64 5.59
C GLU A 219 -7.90 6.99 4.93
N THR A 220 -8.23 6.36 3.79
CA THR A 220 -9.53 6.54 3.12
C THR A 220 -10.70 6.13 4.01
N LEU A 221 -10.64 4.98 4.67
CA LEU A 221 -11.73 4.49 5.54
C LEU A 221 -11.93 5.40 6.76
N CYS A 222 -10.85 5.96 7.32
CA CYS A 222 -10.94 6.94 8.39
C CYS A 222 -11.64 8.22 7.90
N GLN A 223 -11.25 8.72 6.72
CA GLN A 223 -11.87 9.89 6.11
C GLN A 223 -13.37 9.69 5.87
N GLU A 224 -13.77 8.55 5.29
CA GLU A 224 -15.17 8.20 5.05
C GLU A 224 -16.00 8.11 6.33
N ALA A 225 -15.39 7.65 7.43
CA ALA A 225 -16.05 7.51 8.73
C ALA A 225 -15.95 8.77 9.61
N GLY A 226 -15.31 9.85 9.15
CA GLY A 226 -15.08 11.04 9.96
C GLY A 226 -14.12 10.82 11.14
N ILE A 227 -13.26 9.80 11.06
CA ILE A 227 -12.28 9.45 12.09
C ILE A 227 -10.98 10.23 11.83
N PRO A 228 -10.47 11.01 12.79
CA PRO A 228 -9.17 11.67 12.64
C PRO A 228 -8.04 10.65 12.43
N PHE A 229 -7.19 10.91 11.43
CA PHE A 229 -6.07 10.06 11.08
C PHE A 229 -4.76 10.85 11.13
N GLU A 230 -3.68 10.25 11.63
CA GLU A 230 -2.37 10.89 11.69
C GLU A 230 -1.24 9.87 11.54
N LEU A 231 -0.23 10.21 10.74
CA LEU A 231 1.02 9.46 10.66
C LEU A 231 2.13 10.19 11.41
N ARG A 232 2.60 9.60 12.51
CA ARG A 232 3.71 10.12 13.31
C ARG A 232 4.39 9.01 14.09
N ARG A 233 5.56 9.30 14.66
CA ARG A 233 6.19 8.38 15.61
C ARG A 233 5.27 8.19 16.82
N ILE A 234 5.08 6.93 17.19
CA ILE A 234 4.25 6.51 18.33
C ILE A 234 5.21 5.88 19.34
N SER A 235 5.29 6.44 20.54
CA SER A 235 6.13 5.88 21.60
C SER A 235 5.58 4.54 22.10
N GLU A 236 6.43 3.71 22.67
CA GLU A 236 6.01 2.49 23.36
C GLU A 236 4.97 2.79 24.46
N ALA A 237 5.14 3.89 25.19
CA ALA A 237 4.19 4.32 26.21
C ALA A 237 2.80 4.60 25.62
N GLU A 238 2.71 5.26 24.46
CA GLU A 238 1.44 5.49 23.78
C GLU A 238 0.81 4.19 23.26
N LEU A 239 1.61 3.28 22.71
CA LEU A 239 1.15 1.95 22.31
C LEU A 239 0.53 1.19 23.49
N ARG A 240 1.20 1.19 24.64
CA ARG A 240 0.74 0.47 25.85
C ARG A 240 -0.48 1.13 26.51
N ASN A 241 -0.67 2.43 26.32
CA ASN A 241 -1.81 3.18 26.87
C ASN A 241 -2.90 3.46 25.82
N ALA A 242 -2.88 2.74 24.69
CA ALA A 242 -3.86 2.88 23.62
C ALA A 242 -5.28 2.47 24.06
N ASP A 243 -6.28 3.10 23.46
CA ASP A 243 -7.69 2.70 23.65
C ASP A 243 -8.00 1.46 22.79
N GLU A 244 -7.44 1.40 21.57
CA GLU A 244 -7.42 0.20 20.71
C GLU A 244 -6.06 0.06 20.03
N VAL A 245 -5.65 -1.17 19.72
CA VAL A 245 -4.51 -1.47 18.85
C VAL A 245 -5.01 -2.36 17.72
N LEU A 246 -4.64 -2.06 16.47
CA LEU A 246 -5.08 -2.79 15.29
C LEU A 246 -3.89 -3.28 14.47
N LEU A 247 -4.07 -4.39 13.78
CA LEU A 247 -3.17 -4.89 12.75
C LEU A 247 -3.80 -4.73 11.38
N SER A 248 -2.98 -4.47 10.36
CA SER A 248 -3.43 -4.64 8.97
C SER A 248 -2.40 -5.30 8.06
N SER A 249 -2.89 -6.17 7.18
CA SER A 249 -2.10 -6.79 6.12
C SER A 249 -3.02 -7.33 5.01
N ALA A 250 -2.43 -7.78 3.91
CA ALA A 250 -3.16 -8.45 2.84
C ALA A 250 -4.00 -9.62 3.34
N THR A 251 -3.45 -10.42 4.26
CA THR A 251 -4.08 -11.68 4.70
C THR A 251 -4.88 -11.56 6.01
N LYS A 252 -4.67 -10.49 6.79
CA LYS A 252 -5.44 -10.25 8.03
C LYS A 252 -6.53 -9.20 7.88
N GLU A 253 -6.58 -8.48 6.75
CA GLU A 253 -7.45 -7.32 6.54
C GLU A 253 -7.17 -6.23 7.60
N VAL A 254 -8.15 -5.93 8.47
CA VAL A 254 -7.99 -5.16 9.71
C VAL A 254 -8.37 -6.07 10.87
N LEU A 255 -7.54 -6.17 11.90
CA LEU A 255 -7.75 -7.09 13.02
C LEU A 255 -7.46 -6.39 14.35
N SER A 256 -8.34 -6.52 15.34
CA SER A 256 -8.17 -5.92 16.66
C SER A 256 -7.20 -6.73 17.53
N VAL A 257 -6.29 -6.03 18.20
CA VAL A 257 -5.41 -6.56 19.24
C VAL A 257 -5.99 -6.17 20.59
N THR A 258 -6.47 -7.15 21.34
CA THR A 258 -7.13 -6.96 22.64
C THR A 258 -6.24 -7.31 23.82
N ARG A 259 -5.10 -7.94 23.56
CA ARG A 259 -4.07 -8.25 24.56
C ARG A 259 -2.68 -7.99 24.01
N LEU A 260 -1.85 -7.25 24.75
CA LEU A 260 -0.46 -6.94 24.41
C LEU A 260 0.44 -7.30 25.60
N ASP A 261 1.45 -8.15 25.37
CA ASP A 261 2.40 -8.61 26.41
C ASP A 261 1.72 -9.13 27.69
N GLY A 262 0.57 -9.75 27.50
CA GLY A 262 -0.18 -10.34 28.57
C GLY A 262 -1.23 -9.44 29.23
N ALA A 263 -1.17 -8.13 29.00
CA ALA A 263 -2.09 -7.13 29.53
C ALA A 263 -3.22 -6.81 28.52
N PRO A 264 -4.42 -6.43 28.98
CA PRO A 264 -5.49 -5.97 28.09
C PRO A 264 -5.09 -4.66 27.40
N VAL A 265 -5.49 -4.50 26.15
CA VAL A 265 -5.51 -3.20 25.45
C VAL A 265 -6.87 -2.56 25.69
N GLY A 266 -6.91 -1.32 26.16
CA GLY A 266 -8.17 -0.69 26.56
C GLY A 266 -8.92 -1.52 27.61
N ASP A 267 -10.15 -1.93 27.29
CA ASP A 267 -10.98 -2.81 28.12
C ASP A 267 -10.83 -4.30 27.80
N GLY A 268 -9.90 -4.66 26.92
CA GLY A 268 -9.64 -6.04 26.48
C GLY A 268 -10.64 -6.56 25.45
N ARG A 269 -11.38 -5.68 24.77
CA ARG A 269 -12.35 -6.04 23.72
C ARG A 269 -12.12 -5.23 22.45
N PRO A 270 -12.54 -5.72 21.26
CA PRO A 270 -12.46 -4.93 20.06
C PRO A 270 -13.34 -3.67 20.18
N GLY A 271 -12.78 -2.51 19.86
CA GLY A 271 -13.46 -1.23 20.08
C GLY A 271 -14.28 -0.72 18.88
N PRO A 272 -14.89 0.47 19.02
CA PRO A 272 -15.75 1.06 18.01
C PRO A 272 -15.00 1.49 16.74
N ILE A 273 -13.73 1.88 16.83
CA ILE A 273 -12.94 2.27 15.64
C ILE A 273 -12.58 1.03 14.82
N TYR A 274 -12.16 -0.07 15.46
CA TYR A 274 -12.03 -1.36 14.79
C TYR A 274 -13.31 -1.74 14.04
N THR A 275 -14.46 -1.65 14.70
CA THR A 275 -15.76 -2.05 14.13
C THR A 275 -16.07 -1.27 12.86
N GLN A 276 -15.89 0.06 12.90
CA GLN A 276 -16.10 0.94 11.75
C GLN A 276 -15.12 0.65 10.60
N LEU A 277 -13.82 0.51 10.91
CA LEU A 277 -12.80 0.23 9.89
C LEU A 277 -12.96 -1.16 9.28
N TYR A 278 -13.34 -2.16 10.07
CA TYR A 278 -13.61 -3.51 9.56
C TYR A 278 -14.83 -3.52 8.63
N ALA A 279 -15.93 -2.87 9.03
CA ALA A 279 -17.12 -2.73 8.18
C ALA A 279 -16.79 -1.98 6.88
N GLY A 280 -16.01 -0.90 6.96
CA GLY A 280 -15.50 -0.17 5.79
C GLY A 280 -14.65 -1.05 4.87
N TYR A 281 -13.75 -1.85 5.44
CA TYR A 281 -12.94 -2.81 4.68
C TYR A 281 -13.83 -3.84 3.96
N GLN A 282 -14.88 -4.37 4.61
CA GLN A 282 -15.80 -5.31 3.97
C GLN A 282 -16.55 -4.69 2.78
N ARG A 283 -16.96 -3.41 2.88
CA ARG A 283 -17.56 -2.69 1.73
C ARG A 283 -16.56 -2.49 0.60
N ALA A 284 -15.33 -2.06 0.93
CA ALA A 284 -14.27 -1.82 -0.05
C ALA A 284 -13.92 -3.08 -0.85
N LYS A 285 -13.92 -4.27 -0.21
CA LYS A 285 -13.68 -5.55 -0.89
C LYS A 285 -14.68 -5.86 -2.00
N LEU A 286 -15.95 -5.51 -1.79
CA LEU A 286 -17.03 -5.79 -2.72
C LEU A 286 -17.07 -4.81 -3.90
N GLY A 287 -16.22 -3.78 -3.90
CA GLY A 287 -16.30 -2.67 -4.84
C GLY A 287 -17.58 -1.85 -4.65
N THR A 288 -18.25 -1.99 -3.51
CA THR A 288 -19.49 -1.28 -3.19
C THR A 288 -19.10 0.12 -2.71
N PRO A 289 -19.43 1.20 -3.47
CA PRO A 289 -19.32 2.54 -2.95
C PRO A 289 -20.21 2.67 -1.70
N PRO A 290 -19.84 3.51 -0.72
CA PRO A 290 -20.60 3.62 0.52
C PRO A 290 -22.08 3.92 0.24
N GLN A 291 -22.97 3.09 0.80
CA GLN A 291 -24.37 3.47 0.94
C GLN A 291 -24.45 4.53 2.02
N VAL A 292 -24.63 5.78 1.60
CA VAL A 292 -25.08 6.84 2.49
C VAL A 292 -26.57 6.58 2.74
N GLU A 293 -26.89 5.86 3.82
CA GLU A 293 -28.26 5.88 4.33
C GLU A 293 -28.60 7.34 4.72
N PRO A 294 -29.78 7.86 4.37
CA PRO A 294 -30.19 9.18 4.79
C PRO A 294 -30.36 9.15 6.32
N ALA A 295 -29.43 9.79 7.02
CA ALA A 295 -29.54 10.01 8.45
C ALA A 295 -30.88 10.73 8.73
N ALA A 296 -31.68 10.14 9.62
CA ALA A 296 -32.85 10.79 10.18
C ALA A 296 -32.44 12.18 10.69
N ALA A 297 -33.26 13.19 10.36
CA ALA A 297 -33.04 14.62 10.56
C ALA A 297 -32.38 14.94 11.92
N ALA A 298 -31.05 14.94 11.93
CA ALA A 298 -30.23 15.53 12.95
C ALA A 298 -29.73 16.86 12.39
N THR A 299 -29.90 17.91 13.19
CA THR A 299 -29.48 19.28 12.92
C THR A 299 -28.09 19.30 12.28
N PRO A 300 -27.90 20.00 11.14
CA PRO A 300 -26.67 19.91 10.36
C PRO A 300 -25.46 20.27 11.24
N PRO A 301 -24.44 19.40 11.33
CA PRO A 301 -23.15 19.82 11.84
C PRO A 301 -22.55 20.82 10.86
N ALA A 302 -21.92 21.86 11.41
CA ALA A 302 -21.30 22.93 10.64
C ALA A 302 -20.40 22.35 9.54
N ALA A 303 -20.57 22.87 8.32
CA ALA A 303 -19.73 22.53 7.18
C ALA A 303 -18.25 22.68 7.56
N GLN A 304 -17.46 21.63 7.36
CA GLN A 304 -16.02 21.81 7.25
C GLN A 304 -15.77 22.66 6.02
N GLU A 305 -15.48 23.94 6.27
CA GLU A 305 -15.16 24.94 5.28
C GLU A 305 -13.99 24.46 4.41
N SER A 306 -14.23 24.39 3.10
CA SER A 306 -13.17 24.50 2.12
C SER A 306 -12.42 25.81 2.42
N LEU A 307 -11.14 25.74 2.79
CA LEU A 307 -10.25 26.90 3.02
C LEU A 307 -10.11 27.84 1.80
N ILE A 308 -10.72 27.49 0.66
CA ILE A 308 -10.77 28.29 -0.56
C ILE A 308 -12.20 28.82 -0.71
N GLU A 309 -12.34 30.14 -0.58
CA GLU A 309 -13.54 30.85 -1.00
C GLU A 309 -13.55 30.96 -2.53
N PHE A 310 -14.71 30.70 -3.14
CA PHE A 310 -14.92 30.80 -4.58
C PHE A 310 -15.92 31.93 -4.88
N PRO A 311 -15.72 32.71 -5.96
CA PRO A 311 -14.60 32.63 -6.89
C PRO A 311 -13.32 33.29 -6.33
N SER A 312 -12.15 32.73 -6.66
CA SER A 312 -10.84 33.30 -6.29
C SER A 312 -9.78 33.08 -7.36
N LEU A 313 -8.71 33.89 -7.34
CA LEU A 313 -7.52 33.65 -8.16
C LEU A 313 -6.68 32.56 -7.49
N PHE A 314 -6.45 31.47 -8.21
CA PHE A 314 -5.77 30.29 -7.68
C PHE A 314 -4.53 29.96 -8.52
N PRO A 315 -3.31 30.04 -7.94
CA PRO A 315 -2.09 29.71 -8.65
C PRO A 315 -1.85 28.19 -8.64
N ILE A 316 -1.62 27.61 -9.83
CA ILE A 316 -1.25 26.20 -10.02
C ILE A 316 0.12 26.15 -10.66
N LYS A 317 1.05 25.43 -10.05
CA LYS A 317 2.43 25.34 -10.55
C LYS A 317 2.65 24.00 -11.24
N VAL A 318 3.00 24.05 -12.53
CA VAL A 318 3.31 22.88 -13.34
C VAL A 318 4.79 22.86 -13.69
N MET A 319 5.47 21.75 -13.44
CA MET A 319 6.88 21.56 -13.83
C MET A 319 7.01 20.47 -14.89
N GLY A 320 7.76 20.77 -15.94
CA GLY A 320 7.97 19.87 -17.09
C GLY A 320 9.36 20.05 -17.71
N PRO A 321 9.73 19.20 -18.69
CA PRO A 321 10.99 19.34 -19.40
C PRO A 321 11.01 20.67 -20.17
N LYS A 322 12.19 21.31 -20.26
CA LYS A 322 12.36 22.54 -21.04
C LYS A 322 12.40 22.22 -22.53
N VAL A 323 11.22 22.11 -23.14
CA VAL A 323 11.02 21.81 -24.57
C VAL A 323 10.05 22.81 -25.19
N ASP A 324 10.16 23.00 -26.50
CA ASP A 324 9.23 23.82 -27.26
C ASP A 324 7.79 23.29 -27.13
N GLY A 325 6.81 24.18 -27.02
CA GLY A 325 5.40 23.84 -26.85
C GLY A 325 4.95 23.51 -25.42
N PHE A 326 5.85 23.39 -24.43
CA PHE A 326 5.44 23.09 -23.06
C PHE A 326 4.55 24.18 -22.46
N VAL A 327 4.94 25.46 -22.57
CA VAL A 327 4.16 26.59 -22.03
C VAL A 327 2.81 26.72 -22.74
N GLU A 328 2.81 26.64 -24.07
CA GLU A 328 1.60 26.72 -24.90
C GLU A 328 0.59 25.64 -24.53
N THR A 329 1.07 24.42 -24.30
CA THR A 329 0.21 23.29 -23.92
C THR A 329 -0.40 23.46 -22.53
N MET A 330 0.38 23.91 -21.54
CA MET A 330 -0.13 24.12 -20.18
C MET A 330 -1.14 25.27 -20.13
N THR A 331 -0.89 26.34 -20.89
CA THR A 331 -1.86 27.43 -21.07
C THR A 331 -3.14 26.93 -21.74
N ALA A 332 -3.06 26.13 -22.80
CA ALA A 332 -4.25 25.63 -23.50
C ALA A 332 -5.16 24.82 -22.57
N ILE A 333 -4.58 23.97 -21.72
CA ILE A 333 -5.33 23.23 -20.69
C ILE A 333 -5.97 24.19 -19.67
N ALA A 334 -5.23 25.20 -19.20
CA ALA A 334 -5.83 26.21 -18.31
C ALA A 334 -6.99 26.97 -18.96
N THR A 335 -6.89 27.35 -20.24
CA THR A 335 -7.95 28.05 -20.98
C THR A 335 -9.19 27.17 -21.19
N GLU A 336 -9.03 25.85 -21.34
CA GLU A 336 -10.17 24.92 -21.43
C GLU A 336 -11.02 24.92 -20.15
N HIS A 337 -10.37 25.02 -18.99
CA HIS A 337 -11.04 24.99 -17.69
C HIS A 337 -11.36 26.38 -17.12
N ASP A 338 -10.68 27.43 -17.57
CA ASP A 338 -10.97 28.83 -17.31
C ASP A 338 -10.96 29.62 -18.64
N PRO A 339 -12.11 29.73 -19.32
CA PRO A 339 -12.20 30.46 -20.60
C PRO A 339 -11.84 31.95 -20.51
N SER A 340 -11.78 32.51 -19.29
CA SER A 340 -11.34 33.88 -19.03
C SER A 340 -9.83 34.02 -18.76
N PHE A 341 -9.09 32.92 -18.84
CA PHE A 341 -7.66 32.89 -18.57
C PHE A 341 -6.86 33.73 -19.56
N GLU A 342 -5.97 34.58 -19.05
CA GLU A 342 -5.11 35.46 -19.84
C GLU A 342 -3.64 35.07 -19.70
N MET A 343 -2.88 35.17 -20.80
CA MET A 343 -1.43 34.89 -20.82
C MET A 343 -0.62 35.75 -19.86
N THR A 344 -1.11 36.94 -19.49
CA THR A 344 -0.50 37.84 -18.49
C THR A 344 -0.42 37.20 -17.09
N ARG A 345 -1.18 36.12 -16.85
CA ARG A 345 -1.24 35.38 -15.57
C ARG A 345 -0.33 34.14 -15.54
N VAL A 346 0.55 34.00 -16.54
CA VAL A 346 1.55 32.93 -16.63
C VAL A 346 2.90 33.44 -16.12
N GLN A 347 3.49 32.75 -15.14
CA GLN A 347 4.85 33.02 -14.68
C GLN A 347 5.78 31.86 -14.99
N LEU A 348 6.95 32.15 -15.57
CA LEU A 348 7.94 31.16 -15.95
C LEU A 348 9.15 31.22 -15.03
N ARG A 349 9.66 30.05 -14.63
CA ARG A 349 10.90 29.95 -13.85
C ARG A 349 11.72 28.75 -14.29
N ASP A 350 12.97 29.02 -14.68
CA ASP A 350 13.94 27.96 -14.96
C ASP A 350 14.35 27.22 -13.69
N SER A 351 14.53 25.89 -13.81
CA SER A 351 15.17 25.10 -12.76
C SER A 351 16.66 25.44 -12.62
N SER A 352 17.22 25.24 -11.43
CA SER A 352 18.64 25.52 -11.14
C SER A 352 19.63 24.77 -12.04
N GLY A 353 19.22 23.64 -12.63
CA GLY A 353 20.02 22.85 -13.58
C GLY A 353 19.66 23.04 -15.06
N GLY A 354 18.76 23.98 -15.40
CA GLY A 354 18.37 24.31 -16.79
C GLY A 354 17.57 23.24 -17.56
N LYS A 355 17.39 22.04 -16.98
CA LYS A 355 16.72 20.89 -17.62
C LYS A 355 15.19 20.95 -17.61
N TYR A 356 14.63 21.63 -16.61
CA TYR A 356 13.18 21.75 -16.41
C TYR A 356 12.73 23.22 -16.39
N LEU A 357 11.50 23.45 -16.84
CA LEU A 357 10.79 24.72 -16.77
C LEU A 357 9.60 24.57 -15.82
N SER A 358 9.41 25.57 -14.96
CA SER A 358 8.20 25.72 -14.15
C SER A 358 7.31 26.78 -14.76
N VAL A 359 6.02 26.47 -14.90
CA VAL A 359 4.95 27.36 -15.35
C VAL A 359 3.96 27.50 -14.20
N THR A 360 3.77 28.70 -13.67
CA THR A 360 2.68 28.98 -12.72
C THR A 360 1.53 29.62 -13.47
N LEU A 361 0.37 28.96 -13.46
CA LEU A 361 -0.88 29.39 -14.08
C LEU A 361 -1.79 29.93 -12.99
N THR A 362 -2.15 31.22 -13.04
CA THR A 362 -3.11 31.79 -12.06
C THR A 362 -4.51 31.83 -12.67
N VAL A 363 -5.33 30.83 -12.36
CA VAL A 363 -6.68 30.66 -12.91
C VAL A 363 -7.74 31.30 -12.03
N THR A 364 -8.89 31.61 -12.61
CA THR A 364 -10.09 32.01 -11.88
C THR A 364 -10.83 30.74 -11.45
N ALA A 365 -10.62 30.34 -10.19
CA ALA A 365 -11.31 29.21 -9.59
C ALA A 365 -12.72 29.64 -9.17
N THR A 366 -13.74 29.00 -9.70
CA THR A 366 -15.17 29.29 -9.49
C THR A 366 -15.87 28.18 -8.70
N SER A 367 -15.30 26.98 -8.68
CA SER A 367 -15.75 25.86 -7.86
C SER A 367 -14.60 24.88 -7.60
N ARG A 368 -14.76 24.04 -6.57
CA ARG A 368 -13.84 22.92 -6.31
C ARG A 368 -13.81 21.92 -7.46
N GLU A 369 -14.96 21.62 -8.06
CA GLU A 369 -15.05 20.70 -9.20
C GLU A 369 -14.24 21.18 -10.42
N GLN A 370 -14.29 22.48 -10.73
CA GLN A 370 -13.47 23.07 -11.79
C GLN A 370 -11.97 22.89 -11.52
N LEU A 371 -11.53 23.16 -10.28
CA LEU A 371 -10.13 22.97 -9.88
C LEU A 371 -9.71 21.51 -9.99
N ASP A 372 -10.52 20.58 -9.46
CA ASP A 372 -10.21 19.15 -9.48
C ASP A 372 -10.09 18.63 -10.93
N ASN A 373 -10.95 19.10 -11.83
CA ASN A 373 -10.88 18.76 -13.26
C ASN A 373 -9.63 19.33 -13.94
N LEU A 374 -9.27 20.59 -13.64
CA LEU A 374 -8.05 21.21 -14.16
C LEU A 374 -6.78 20.50 -13.66
N TYR A 375 -6.71 20.19 -12.36
CA TYR A 375 -5.59 19.43 -11.79
C TYR A 375 -5.45 18.05 -12.45
N ARG A 376 -6.59 17.38 -12.73
CA ARG A 376 -6.59 16.08 -13.43
C ARG A 376 -6.07 16.20 -14.86
N ALA A 377 -6.52 17.20 -15.62
CA ALA A 377 -6.08 17.42 -17.00
C ALA A 377 -4.58 17.75 -17.08
N LEU A 378 -4.09 18.64 -16.21
CA LEU A 378 -2.67 18.98 -16.13
C LEU A 378 -1.82 17.76 -15.75
N THR A 379 -2.26 16.98 -14.77
CA THR A 379 -1.51 15.80 -14.27
C THR A 379 -1.46 14.68 -15.30
N ALA A 380 -2.52 14.52 -16.11
CA ALA A 380 -2.58 13.50 -17.15
C ALA A 380 -1.67 13.81 -18.36
N HIS A 381 -1.23 15.06 -18.54
CA HIS A 381 -0.48 15.46 -19.71
C HIS A 381 0.99 14.96 -19.68
N PRO A 382 1.51 14.27 -20.71
CA PRO A 382 2.86 13.64 -20.68
C PRO A 382 4.04 14.60 -20.42
N LEU A 383 3.86 15.88 -20.77
CA LEU A 383 4.85 16.94 -20.54
C LEU A 383 4.84 17.46 -19.09
N ALA A 384 3.79 17.24 -18.32
CA ALA A 384 3.75 17.58 -16.90
C ALA A 384 4.45 16.46 -16.09
N LYS A 385 5.47 16.84 -15.31
CA LYS A 385 6.14 15.92 -14.37
C LYS A 385 5.61 16.08 -12.95
N TYR A 386 5.25 17.30 -12.58
CA TYR A 386 4.66 17.64 -11.29
C TYR A 386 3.63 18.76 -11.46
N VAL A 387 2.49 18.64 -10.79
CA VAL A 387 1.48 19.69 -10.64
C VAL A 387 1.34 19.93 -9.13
N LEU A 388 1.54 21.17 -8.70
CA LEU A 388 1.56 21.60 -7.30
C LEU A 388 0.53 22.70 -7.10
#